data_AF-W3WZJ8-F1
#
_entry.id   AF-W3WZJ8-F1
#
_cell.length_a   1.000
_cell.length_b   1.000
_cell.length_c   1.000
_cell.angle_alpha   90.00
_cell.angle_beta   90.00
_cell.angle_gamma   90.00
#
_symmetry.space_group_name_H-M   'P 1'
#
loop_
_entity.id
_entity.type
_entity.pdbx_description
1 polymer ?
#
loop_
_entity_poly.entity_id
_entity_poly.type
_entity_poly.pdbx_seq_one_letter_code
_entity_poly.pdbx_strand_id
1 'polypeptide(L)'
;MRFLTIAAAALACASGALAVDQEKSIIVTFPNEVTSDVINRAMDEIRKAGGTITHEYNLIKAFAAKAPQKVIESMSVWTTSEYHAIVEEDQTVTISNTNNRQNH
;
A
#
# COMPACT_ATOMS: atom_id res chain seq x y z
N MET A 1 -22.42 23.19 43.34
CA MET A 1 -22.82 22.56 42.06
C MET A 1 -22.37 23.34 40.81
N ARG A 2 -21.27 24.12 40.85
CA ARG A 2 -20.81 24.92 39.68
C ARG A 2 -19.36 24.65 39.24
N PHE A 3 -18.69 23.74 39.94
CA PHE A 3 -17.32 23.29 39.64
C PHE A 3 -17.31 21.91 38.95
N LEU A 4 -18.39 21.13 39.07
CA LEU A 4 -18.53 19.83 38.41
C LEU A 4 -18.99 19.95 36.95
N THR A 5 -19.57 21.09 36.56
CA THR A 5 -20.01 21.35 35.17
C THR A 5 -18.86 21.71 34.24
N ILE A 6 -17.71 22.15 34.76
CA ILE A 6 -16.55 22.54 33.93
C ILE A 6 -15.74 21.30 33.52
N ALA A 7 -15.72 20.25 34.34
CA ALA A 7 -15.02 19.00 34.02
C ALA A 7 -15.67 18.20 32.88
N ALA A 8 -16.99 18.32 32.69
CA ALA A 8 -17.72 17.61 31.63
C ALA A 8 -17.52 18.22 30.24
N ALA A 9 -17.13 19.49 30.13
CA ALA A 9 -16.93 20.16 28.83
C ALA A 9 -15.55 19.88 28.21
N ALA A 10 -14.56 19.50 29.02
CA ALA A 10 -13.19 19.26 28.55
C ALA A 10 -13.00 17.91 27.84
N LEU A 11 -13.94 16.97 28.00
CA LEU A 11 -13.85 15.62 27.41
C LEU A 11 -14.50 15.53 26.01
N ALA A 12 -15.16 16.59 25.53
CA ALA A 12 -15.91 16.56 24.28
C ALA A 12 -15.09 16.89 23.00
N CYS A 13 -13.79 17.19 23.11
CA CYS A 13 -12.98 17.69 21.99
C CYS A 13 -11.97 16.68 21.41
N ALA A 14 -11.99 15.41 21.81
CA ALA A 14 -10.96 14.45 21.42
C ALA A 14 -11.39 13.40 20.39
N SER A 15 -12.46 13.62 19.63
CA SER A 15 -12.74 12.86 18.39
C SER A 15 -11.93 13.44 17.21
N GLY A 16 -10.65 13.70 17.42
CA GLY A 16 -9.70 13.87 16.34
C GLY A 16 -9.49 12.52 15.69
N ALA A 17 -10.19 12.26 14.59
CA ALA A 17 -10.00 11.09 13.77
C ALA A 17 -8.51 10.93 13.46
N LEU A 18 -7.86 9.95 14.09
CA LEU A 18 -6.63 9.41 13.53
C LEU A 18 -7.07 8.77 12.23
N ALA A 19 -6.88 9.49 11.12
CA ALA A 19 -6.93 8.89 9.81
C ALA A 19 -5.84 7.82 9.81
N VAL A 20 -6.22 6.57 10.10
CA VAL A 20 -5.34 5.44 9.90
C VAL A 20 -5.07 5.46 8.39
N ASP A 21 -3.84 5.77 8.00
CA ASP A 21 -3.49 5.82 6.59
C ASP A 21 -3.67 4.38 6.07
N GLN A 22 -4.63 4.17 5.19
CA GLN A 22 -5.01 2.83 4.76
C GLN A 22 -3.84 2.26 3.96
N GLU A 23 -3.11 1.32 4.57
CA GLU A 23 -2.06 0.60 3.88
C GLU A 23 -2.64 -0.32 2.82
N LYS A 24 -2.03 -0.31 1.65
CA LYS A 24 -2.32 -1.26 0.58
C LYS A 24 -1.11 -2.13 0.31
N SER A 25 -1.38 -3.38 -0.07
CA SER A 25 -0.37 -4.28 -0.61
C SER A 25 -0.27 -4.02 -2.10
N ILE A 26 0.94 -3.77 -2.60
CA ILE A 26 1.20 -3.46 -4.00
C ILE A 26 2.35 -4.30 -4.54
N ILE A 27 2.34 -4.50 -5.85
CA ILE A 27 3.44 -5.02 -6.64
C ILE A 27 3.87 -3.92 -7.60
N VAL A 28 5.17 -3.64 -7.63
CA VAL A 28 5.79 -2.66 -8.53
C VAL A 28 6.69 -3.40 -9.50
N THR A 29 6.38 -3.31 -10.78
CA THR A 29 7.09 -3.99 -11.86
C THR A 29 7.78 -2.97 -12.76
N PHE A 30 9.04 -3.22 -13.10
CA PHE A 30 9.85 -2.38 -13.97
C PHE A 30 10.15 -3.11 -15.29
N PRO A 31 10.38 -2.37 -16.39
CA PRO A 31 10.97 -2.91 -17.61
C PRO A 31 12.33 -3.56 -17.36
N ASN A 32 12.72 -4.51 -18.21
CA ASN A 32 13.96 -5.28 -18.04
C ASN A 32 15.23 -4.43 -18.25
N GLU A 33 15.11 -3.31 -18.94
CA GLU A 33 16.20 -2.38 -19.24
C GLU A 33 16.61 -1.54 -18.01
N VAL A 34 15.77 -1.53 -16.97
CA VAL A 34 16.00 -0.75 -15.75
C VAL A 34 17.09 -1.41 -14.89
N THR A 35 18.08 -0.61 -14.50
CA THR A 35 19.18 -1.07 -13.64
C THR A 35 18.71 -1.27 -12.21
N SER A 36 19.37 -2.17 -11.48
CA SER A 36 19.02 -2.48 -10.09
C SER A 36 19.09 -1.25 -9.16
N ASP A 37 19.92 -0.26 -9.49
CA ASP A 37 20.03 0.98 -8.70
C ASP A 37 18.72 1.78 -8.66
N VAL A 38 17.96 1.78 -9.76
CA VAL A 38 16.66 2.45 -9.85
C VAL A 38 15.64 1.73 -8.96
N ILE A 39 15.62 0.39 -9.02
CA ILE A 39 14.74 -0.45 -8.21
C ILE A 39 15.05 -0.27 -6.72
N ASN A 40 16.32 -0.25 -6.36
CA ASN A 40 16.79 0.02 -5.00
C ASN A 40 16.33 1.40 -4.51
N ARG A 41 16.45 2.43 -5.36
CA ARG A 41 15.97 3.78 -5.03
C ARG A 41 14.47 3.82 -4.79
N ALA A 42 13.68 3.15 -5.64
CA ALA A 42 12.24 3.07 -5.46
C ALA A 42 11.85 2.35 -4.15
N MET A 43 12.53 1.24 -3.83
CA MET A 43 12.34 0.55 -2.55
C MET A 43 12.69 1.45 -1.34
N ASP A 44 13.75 2.24 -1.45
CA ASP A 44 14.15 3.16 -0.38
C ASP A 44 13.17 4.31 -0.19
N GLU A 45 12.55 4.82 -1.26
CA GLU A 45 11.47 5.81 -1.15
C GLU A 45 10.26 5.24 -0.43
N ILE A 46 9.86 4.00 -0.72
CA ILE A 46 8.79 3.31 0.01
C ILE A 46 9.13 3.21 1.50
N ARG A 47 10.35 2.78 1.84
CA ARG A 47 10.80 2.68 3.23
C ARG A 47 10.78 4.03 3.94
N LYS A 48 11.30 5.09 3.29
CA LYS A 48 11.31 6.45 3.84
C LYS A 48 9.91 7.00 4.09
N ALA A 49 8.95 6.60 3.26
CA ALA A 49 7.56 7.00 3.38
C ALA A 49 6.76 6.17 4.40
N GLY A 50 7.42 5.29 5.17
CA GLY A 50 6.80 4.46 6.19
C GLY A 50 6.24 3.13 5.68
N GLY A 51 6.45 2.80 4.41
CA GLY A 51 6.09 1.50 3.85
C GLY A 51 7.13 0.41 4.14
N THR A 52 6.75 -0.84 3.93
CA THR A 52 7.58 -2.03 4.16
C THR A 52 7.65 -2.86 2.88
N ILE A 53 8.86 -3.23 2.47
CA ILE A 53 9.07 -4.18 1.37
C ILE A 53 8.76 -5.59 1.89
N THR A 54 7.81 -6.28 1.28
CA THR A 54 7.37 -7.62 1.68
C THR A 54 8.05 -8.71 0.87
N HIS A 55 8.43 -8.42 -0.37
CA HIS A 55 9.12 -9.36 -1.23
C HIS A 55 9.95 -8.65 -2.31
N GLU A 56 11.06 -9.24 -2.69
CA GLU A 56 11.87 -8.82 -3.84
C GLU A 56 11.91 -9.98 -4.84
N TYR A 57 11.54 -9.70 -6.08
CA TYR A 57 11.51 -10.72 -7.12
C TYR A 57 12.87 -10.75 -7.83
N ASN A 58 13.51 -11.92 -7.85
CA ASN A 58 14.78 -12.11 -8.54
C ASN A 58 14.62 -12.47 -10.03
N LEU A 59 13.49 -13.07 -10.40
CA LEU A 59 13.23 -13.54 -11.77
C LEU A 59 12.73 -12.43 -12.70
N ILE A 60 12.00 -11.46 -12.15
CA ILE A 60 11.48 -10.28 -12.84
C ILE A 60 11.95 -9.04 -12.10
N LYS A 61 12.07 -7.91 -12.79
CA LYS A 61 12.45 -6.63 -12.17
C LYS A 61 11.27 -6.05 -11.40
N ALA A 62 10.96 -6.61 -10.23
CA ALA A 62 9.83 -6.19 -9.44
C ALA A 62 10.08 -6.33 -7.93
N PHE A 63 9.27 -5.64 -7.14
CA PHE A 63 9.17 -5.87 -5.70
C PHE A 63 7.72 -5.74 -5.22
N ALA A 64 7.39 -6.39 -4.12
CA ALA A 64 6.12 -6.22 -3.41
C ALA A 64 6.33 -5.40 -2.14
N ALA A 65 5.36 -4.55 -1.82
CA ALA A 65 5.42 -3.70 -0.65
C ALA A 65 4.04 -3.48 -0.03
N LYS A 66 4.03 -3.16 1.26
CA LYS A 66 2.90 -2.52 1.93
C LYS A 66 3.23 -1.07 2.14
N ALA A 67 2.39 -0.17 1.64
CA ALA A 67 2.62 1.25 1.79
C ALA A 67 1.29 1.99 2.02
N PRO A 68 1.32 3.13 2.73
CA PRO A 68 0.14 3.97 2.85
C PRO A 68 -0.34 4.48 1.48
N GLN A 69 -1.65 4.59 1.26
CA GLN A 69 -2.21 4.95 -0.05
C GLN A 69 -1.66 6.26 -0.61
N LYS A 70 -1.44 7.26 0.25
CA LYS A 70 -0.85 8.54 -0.15
C LYS A 70 0.54 8.40 -0.78
N VAL A 71 1.33 7.42 -0.31
CA VAL A 71 2.65 7.11 -0.86
C VAL A 71 2.51 6.50 -2.25
N ILE A 72 1.57 5.58 -2.42
CA ILE A 72 1.32 4.90 -3.70
C ILE A 72 0.89 5.93 -4.76
N GLU A 73 0.02 6.88 -4.41
CA GLU A 73 -0.38 7.96 -5.31
C GLU A 73 0.81 8.87 -5.71
N SER A 74 1.76 9.07 -4.79
CA SER A 74 2.99 9.82 -5.09
C SER A 74 3.98 9.07 -5.99
N MET A 75 3.83 7.74 -6.15
CA MET A 75 4.65 6.93 -7.06
C MET A 75 4.35 7.16 -8.55
N SER A 76 3.42 8.07 -8.88
CA SER A 76 3.16 8.55 -10.24
C SER A 76 4.44 8.94 -10.99
N VAL A 77 5.48 9.39 -10.27
CA VAL A 77 6.79 9.71 -10.85
C VAL A 77 7.44 8.47 -11.48
N TRP A 78 7.31 7.29 -10.86
CA TRP A 78 7.89 6.04 -11.35
C TRP A 78 7.14 5.48 -12.56
N THR A 79 5.83 5.75 -12.65
CA THR A 79 4.99 5.30 -13.76
C THR A 79 5.09 6.19 -14.99
N THR A 80 5.34 7.49 -14.81
CA THR A 80 5.38 8.50 -15.89
C THR A 80 6.79 8.91 -16.33
N SER A 81 7.82 8.53 -15.58
CA SER A 81 9.22 8.76 -15.94
C SER A 81 9.72 7.77 -17.00
N GLU A 82 10.98 7.93 -17.40
CA GLU A 82 11.74 7.01 -18.25
C GLU A 82 11.73 5.54 -17.76
N TYR A 83 11.37 5.30 -16.50
CA TYR A 83 11.34 3.97 -15.89
C TYR A 83 10.07 3.17 -16.18
N HIS A 84 8.98 3.81 -16.64
CA HIS A 84 7.72 3.15 -17.05
C HIS A 84 7.26 2.03 -16.09
N ALA A 85 7.37 2.25 -14.78
CA ALA A 85 7.00 1.24 -13.80
C ALA A 85 5.47 1.03 -13.80
N ILE A 86 5.04 -0.20 -13.53
CA ILE A 86 3.64 -0.58 -13.38
C ILE A 86 3.41 -0.85 -11.89
N VAL A 87 2.43 -0.17 -11.31
CA VAL A 87 2.04 -0.34 -9.90
C VAL A 87 0.66 -0.99 -9.87
N GLU A 88 0.57 -2.19 -9.28
CA GLU A 88 -0.66 -2.96 -9.18
C GLU A 88 -0.99 -3.23 -7.72
N GLU A 89 -2.27 -3.18 -7.36
CA GLU A 89 -2.72 -3.62 -6.03
C GLU A 89 -2.72 -5.14 -5.99
N ASP A 90 -2.11 -5.71 -4.95
CA ASP A 90 -2.07 -7.16 -4.73
C ASP A 90 -3.47 -7.66 -4.34
N GLN A 91 -3.91 -8.76 -4.96
CA GLN A 91 -5.28 -9.28 -4.84
C GLN A 91 -5.28 -10.75 -4.43
N THR A 92 -6.28 -11.13 -3.63
CA THR A 92 -6.46 -12.53 -3.22
C THR A 92 -7.14 -13.32 -4.33
N VAL A 93 -6.54 -14.44 -4.72
CA VAL A 93 -7.13 -15.40 -5.66
C VAL A 93 -7.87 -16.49 -4.86
N THR A 94 -9.14 -16.72 -5.18
CA THR A 94 -9.98 -17.74 -4.53
C THR A 94 -10.39 -18.83 -5.54
N ILE A 95 -10.37 -20.09 -5.10
CA ILE A 95 -10.87 -21.21 -5.91
C ILE A 95 -12.39 -21.30 -5.77
N SER A 96 -13.12 -21.11 -6.86
CA SER A 96 -14.58 -21.31 -6.91
C SER A 96 -14.89 -22.77 -7.18
N ASN A 97 -15.36 -23.51 -6.16
CA ASN A 97 -15.73 -24.92 -6.29
C ASN A 97 -17.20 -25.06 -6.73
N THR A 98 -17.48 -24.93 -8.03
CA THR A 98 -18.82 -25.17 -8.58
C THR A 98 -19.04 -26.66 -8.81
N ASN A 99 -19.43 -27.39 -7.76
CA ASN A 99 -19.83 -28.79 -7.86
C ASN A 99 -21.25 -28.92 -8.44
N ASN A 100 -21.39 -28.84 -9.77
CA ASN A 100 -22.65 -29.13 -10.44
C ASN A 100 -22.76 -30.64 -10.75
N ARG A 101 -22.92 -31.47 -9.71
CA ARG A 101 -23.37 -32.86 -9.84
C ARG A 101 -24.84 -32.94 -9.46
N GLN A 102 -25.70 -32.53 -10.40
CA GLN A 102 -27.10 -32.91 -10.39
C GLN A 102 -27.16 -34.38 -10.85
N ASN A 103 -27.27 -35.29 -9.90
CA ASN A 103 -27.53 -36.70 -10.21
C ASN A 103 -28.94 -36.80 -10.82
N HIS A 104 -28.99 -37.30 -12.05
CA HIS A 104 -30.21 -37.80 -12.69
C HIS A 104 -30.35 -39.29 -12.36
#